data_AF-R7PAH7-F1
#
_entry.id   AF-R7PAH7-F1
#
_cell.length_a   1.000
_cell.length_b   1.000
_cell.length_c   1.000
_cell.angle_alpha   90.00
_cell.angle_beta   90.00
_cell.angle_gamma   90.00
#
_symmetry.space_group_name_H-M   'P 1'
#
loop_
_entity.id
_entity.type
_entity.pdbx_description
1 polymer ?
#
loop_
_entity_poly.entity_id
_entity_poly.type
_entity_poly.pdbx_seq_one_letter_code
_entity_poly.pdbx_strand_id
1 'polypeptide(L)'
;MIEKQLTIKHFLLILLTFWGCTTTSAWAEKKIFVSPKGNDRAEGTLTHPLRSIQAALEKAEAFENEEVRIILRQGSYEQSKTLEIGSQGKYTSLTICPYQDENVSISGGRVIPLSAMKRISDKKISGRLPENVRKRVREIDFKRLNIPIADLRPSGFGRPSSPAWSELFANDIPLNLSRWPNDSTVLIGKVLEAGTGENVQDAPLPVFQYFEERPSAWSQAGPFWIGGYFAHGYASDMIRVDHLDSKTKTIYTAQQTVYGFMTGADWRRWYALNLLEELDLPGEYVIDKENEKMYVYLPADTRTLHVSVMNDPLIAIENCQNVTLSKLTFEYGRSIGIYLENTHHVRITGCTIRNVGGVGISIGRGTETPDKQTLKPHAAEAGGDPKSRVVGDLMGRVYQDILFNRNGGTDNGIINCYIYNTGSGGISLGGGDRATLTPA
;
A
#
# COMPACT_ATOMS: atom_id res chain seq x y z
N MET A 1 95.12 -12.75 -21.24
CA MET A 1 95.06 -13.52 -22.50
C MET A 1 94.04 -14.63 -22.33
N ILE A 2 93.21 -14.81 -23.37
CA ILE A 2 92.24 -15.89 -23.63
C ILE A 2 90.84 -15.65 -23.05
N GLU A 3 90.00 -15.19 -23.98
CA GLU A 3 88.54 -15.22 -24.02
C GLU A 3 87.97 -16.63 -23.81
N LYS A 4 86.74 -16.70 -23.28
CA LYS A 4 85.71 -17.56 -23.88
C LYS A 4 84.30 -17.07 -23.51
N GLN A 5 83.62 -16.55 -24.53
CA GLN A 5 82.17 -16.48 -24.62
C GLN A 5 81.55 -17.87 -24.40
N LEU A 6 80.47 -17.98 -23.61
CA LEU A 6 79.35 -18.85 -23.97
C LEU A 6 78.08 -18.53 -23.17
N THR A 7 77.04 -18.17 -23.92
CA THR A 7 75.61 -18.48 -23.68
C THR A 7 74.86 -17.78 -22.54
N ILE A 8 74.55 -16.50 -22.77
CA ILE A 8 73.26 -15.89 -22.40
C ILE A 8 72.22 -16.30 -23.45
N LYS A 9 71.66 -17.49 -23.32
CA LYS A 9 70.40 -17.92 -23.96
C LYS A 9 69.90 -19.01 -23.03
N HIS A 10 68.72 -18.82 -22.42
CA HIS A 10 67.87 -19.75 -21.63
C HIS A 10 67.24 -19.08 -20.39
N PHE A 11 67.59 -17.84 -20.04
CA PHE A 11 66.93 -17.09 -18.97
C PHE A 11 65.89 -16.05 -19.44
N LEU A 12 65.41 -16.19 -20.69
CA LEU A 12 64.41 -15.30 -21.29
C LEU A 12 63.21 -16.09 -21.86
N LEU A 13 62.86 -17.22 -21.24
CA LEU A 13 61.70 -18.03 -21.62
C LEU A 13 60.91 -18.56 -20.41
N ILE A 14 61.02 -17.90 -19.25
CA ILE A 14 60.17 -18.14 -18.05
C ILE A 14 59.70 -16.78 -17.47
N LEU A 15 59.49 -15.79 -18.34
CA LEU A 15 58.88 -14.50 -17.98
C LEU A 15 57.87 -14.03 -19.02
N LEU A 16 57.31 -14.98 -19.79
CA LEU A 16 56.33 -14.74 -20.86
C LEU A 16 55.15 -15.73 -20.83
N THR A 17 54.93 -16.40 -19.70
CA THR A 17 53.80 -17.32 -19.45
C THR A 17 53.04 -16.99 -18.16
N PHE A 18 53.09 -15.72 -17.72
CA PHE A 18 52.22 -15.18 -16.66
C PHE A 18 51.47 -13.92 -17.11
N TRP A 19 51.21 -13.81 -18.42
CA TRP A 19 50.13 -12.99 -18.96
C TRP A 19 48.98 -13.89 -19.37
N GLY A 20 48.57 -14.76 -18.45
CA GLY A 20 47.23 -15.34 -18.47
C GLY A 20 46.27 -14.19 -18.27
N CYS A 21 45.82 -13.62 -19.38
CA CYS A 21 44.78 -12.63 -19.48
C CYS A 21 43.55 -13.19 -18.75
N THR A 22 43.39 -12.86 -17.47
CA THR A 22 42.07 -12.86 -16.85
C THR A 22 41.34 -11.72 -17.52
N THR A 23 40.75 -11.99 -18.68
CA THR A 23 39.68 -11.15 -19.21
C THR A 23 38.55 -11.24 -18.19
N THR A 24 38.60 -10.39 -17.17
CA THR A 24 37.39 -9.98 -16.47
C THR A 24 36.53 -9.40 -17.57
N SER A 25 35.50 -10.13 -17.99
CA SER A 25 34.45 -9.59 -18.84
C SER A 25 33.88 -8.38 -18.11
N ALA A 26 34.37 -7.19 -18.47
CA ALA A 26 33.78 -5.95 -18.03
C ALA A 26 32.46 -5.83 -18.79
N TRP A 27 31.38 -6.26 -18.14
CA TRP A 27 30.02 -6.02 -18.63
C TRP A 27 29.85 -4.51 -18.82
N ALA A 28 29.36 -4.08 -19.98
CA ALA A 28 29.29 -2.66 -20.30
C ALA A 28 28.04 -2.05 -19.64
N GLU A 29 28.24 -1.25 -18.59
CA GLU A 29 27.16 -0.56 -17.89
C GLU A 29 26.34 0.33 -18.85
N LYS A 30 25.06 0.02 -19.02
CA LYS A 30 24.10 0.82 -19.80
C LYS A 30 23.27 1.70 -18.87
N LYS A 31 23.22 3.00 -19.18
CA LYS A 31 22.47 3.99 -18.38
C LYS A 31 21.27 4.50 -19.16
N ILE A 32 20.11 4.49 -18.52
CA ILE A 32 18.86 5.07 -19.02
C ILE A 32 18.43 6.15 -18.03
N PHE A 33 18.33 7.40 -18.49
CA PHE A 33 17.91 8.52 -17.65
C PHE A 33 16.42 8.81 -17.84
N VAL A 34 15.72 9.05 -16.74
CA VAL A 34 14.29 9.37 -16.71
C VAL A 34 14.06 10.64 -15.92
N SER A 35 13.15 11.51 -16.36
CA SER A 35 12.81 12.75 -15.67
C SER A 35 11.31 13.04 -15.81
N PRO A 36 10.62 13.59 -14.79
CA PRO A 36 9.21 13.97 -14.95
C PRO A 36 8.96 15.00 -16.07
N LYS A 37 10.01 15.72 -16.50
CA LYS A 37 9.99 16.68 -17.62
C LYS A 37 10.51 16.10 -18.94
N GLY A 38 10.85 14.81 -18.96
CA GLY A 38 11.39 14.13 -20.14
C GLY A 38 10.32 13.82 -21.19
N ASN A 39 10.70 13.00 -22.17
CA ASN A 39 9.81 12.54 -23.24
C ASN A 39 10.06 11.05 -23.52
N ASP A 40 9.01 10.22 -23.51
CA ASP A 40 9.13 8.77 -23.75
C ASP A 40 9.60 8.40 -25.16
N ARG A 41 9.62 9.37 -26.09
CA ARG A 41 10.22 9.21 -27.43
C ARG A 41 11.71 9.58 -27.50
N ALA A 42 12.28 10.06 -26.40
CA ALA A 42 13.68 10.46 -26.34
C ALA A 42 14.63 9.26 -26.23
N GLU A 43 15.93 9.53 -26.36
CA GLU A 43 16.95 8.49 -26.28
C GLU A 43 17.20 7.97 -24.85
N GLY A 44 16.69 8.64 -23.80
CA GLY A 44 16.97 8.24 -22.43
C GLY A 44 18.41 8.55 -21.99
N THR A 45 19.00 9.61 -22.55
CA THR A 45 20.31 10.13 -22.13
C THR A 45 20.13 11.22 -21.08
N LEU A 46 21.22 11.64 -20.42
CA LEU A 46 21.15 12.69 -19.39
C LEU A 46 20.54 14.01 -19.91
N THR A 47 20.84 14.38 -21.17
CA THR A 47 20.32 15.61 -21.81
C THR A 47 18.96 15.41 -22.48
N HIS A 48 18.62 14.17 -22.86
CA HIS A 48 17.34 13.80 -23.48
C HIS A 48 16.71 12.61 -22.74
N PRO A 49 16.26 12.81 -21.48
CA PRO A 49 15.75 11.73 -20.65
C PRO A 49 14.35 11.27 -21.11
N LEU A 50 14.05 10.00 -20.84
CA LEU A 50 12.68 9.48 -20.92
C LEU A 50 11.78 10.16 -19.90
N ARG A 51 10.47 10.10 -20.07
CA ARG A 51 9.52 10.70 -19.13
C ARG A 51 9.11 9.73 -18.03
N SER A 52 8.85 8.48 -18.40
CA SER A 52 8.25 7.47 -17.53
C SER A 52 9.23 6.35 -17.20
N ILE A 53 9.08 5.77 -16.01
CA ILE A 53 9.84 4.59 -15.57
C ILE A 53 9.46 3.38 -16.44
N GLN A 54 8.19 3.27 -16.82
CA GLN A 54 7.70 2.23 -17.72
C GLN A 54 8.46 2.22 -19.06
N ALA A 55 8.63 3.38 -19.72
CA ALA A 55 9.39 3.45 -20.97
C ALA A 55 10.87 3.07 -20.77
N ALA A 56 11.45 3.34 -19.60
CA ALA A 56 12.81 2.94 -19.29
C ALA A 56 12.95 1.43 -19.06
N LEU A 57 11.95 0.79 -18.43
CA LEU A 57 11.89 -0.67 -18.29
C LEU A 57 11.75 -1.34 -19.66
N GLU A 58 10.82 -0.88 -20.51
CA GLU A 58 10.65 -1.37 -21.88
C GLU A 58 11.94 -1.19 -22.70
N LYS A 59 12.64 -0.07 -22.53
CA LYS A 59 13.94 0.15 -23.18
C LYS A 59 15.04 -0.75 -22.65
N ALA A 60 15.01 -1.08 -21.36
CA ALA A 60 16.00 -1.96 -20.73
C ALA A 60 15.94 -3.40 -21.27
N GLU A 61 14.77 -3.87 -21.68
CA GLU A 61 14.56 -5.21 -22.27
C GLU A 61 15.35 -5.42 -23.57
N ALA A 62 15.71 -4.35 -24.28
CA ALA A 62 16.54 -4.42 -25.49
C ALA A 62 18.03 -4.68 -25.21
N PHE A 63 18.48 -4.56 -23.95
CA PHE A 63 19.85 -4.88 -23.57
C PHE A 63 19.95 -6.35 -23.19
N GLU A 64 20.90 -7.05 -23.81
CA GLU A 64 21.18 -8.45 -23.52
C GLU A 64 22.56 -8.53 -22.89
N ASN A 65 22.71 -9.31 -21.81
CA ASN A 65 24.03 -9.61 -21.28
C ASN A 65 24.79 -8.30 -20.93
N GLU A 66 24.12 -7.35 -20.27
CA GLU A 66 24.69 -6.06 -19.83
C GLU A 66 24.19 -5.71 -18.43
N GLU A 67 24.93 -4.87 -17.70
CA GLU A 67 24.44 -4.26 -16.46
C GLU A 67 23.64 -3.00 -16.78
N VAL A 68 22.35 -2.97 -16.43
CA VAL A 68 21.46 -1.84 -16.76
C VAL A 68 21.16 -1.00 -15.53
N ARG A 69 21.25 0.32 -15.68
CA ARG A 69 20.88 1.30 -14.67
C ARG A 69 19.84 2.26 -15.19
N ILE A 70 18.67 2.25 -14.56
CA ILE A 70 17.65 3.27 -14.72
C ILE A 70 17.90 4.35 -13.65
N ILE A 71 18.25 5.55 -14.10
CA ILE A 71 18.64 6.67 -13.27
C ILE A 71 17.54 7.72 -13.32
N LEU A 72 16.88 7.93 -12.18
CA LEU A 72 15.72 8.80 -12.05
C LEU A 72 16.14 10.20 -11.57
N ARG A 73 15.69 11.23 -12.28
CA ARG A 73 15.86 12.63 -11.86
C ARG A 73 14.84 13.00 -10.79
N GLN A 74 15.13 14.06 -10.03
CA GLN A 74 14.30 14.55 -8.94
C GLN A 74 12.84 14.74 -9.37
N GLY A 75 11.93 14.22 -8.55
CA GLY A 75 10.51 14.48 -8.64
C GLY A 75 9.63 13.28 -8.28
N SER A 76 8.33 13.49 -8.48
CA SER A 76 7.31 12.46 -8.28
C SER A 76 6.91 11.84 -9.61
N TYR A 77 6.93 10.52 -9.67
CA TYR A 77 6.55 9.71 -10.81
C TYR A 77 5.22 9.03 -10.49
N GLU A 78 4.11 9.69 -10.84
CA GLU A 78 2.76 9.17 -10.65
C GLU A 78 2.51 7.97 -11.57
N GLN A 79 2.12 6.84 -10.97
CA GLN A 79 1.79 5.61 -11.67
C GLN A 79 0.27 5.50 -11.86
N SER A 80 -0.13 4.90 -12.98
CA SER A 80 -1.51 4.48 -13.25
C SER A 80 -1.66 2.96 -13.34
N LYS A 81 -0.53 2.23 -13.38
CA LYS A 81 -0.42 0.78 -13.45
C LYS A 81 0.85 0.33 -12.73
N THR A 82 0.92 -0.94 -12.34
CA THR A 82 2.11 -1.54 -11.74
C THR A 82 3.31 -1.42 -12.68
N LEU A 83 4.45 -1.02 -12.14
CA LEU A 83 5.74 -1.17 -12.82
C LEU A 83 6.17 -2.63 -12.72
N GLU A 84 6.34 -3.28 -13.86
CA GLU A 84 6.62 -4.72 -13.90
C GLU A 84 8.08 -4.97 -14.27
N ILE A 85 8.76 -5.74 -13.44
CA ILE A 85 10.12 -6.23 -13.70
C ILE A 85 10.03 -7.75 -13.75
N GLY A 86 10.22 -8.31 -14.94
CA GLY A 86 9.93 -9.71 -15.22
C GLY A 86 11.03 -10.45 -15.95
N SER A 87 10.72 -11.68 -16.35
CA SER A 87 11.58 -12.53 -17.19
C SER A 87 11.82 -12.02 -18.61
N GLN A 88 11.21 -10.90 -19.00
CA GLN A 88 11.44 -10.26 -20.31
C GLN A 88 12.82 -9.59 -20.38
N GLY A 89 13.38 -9.19 -19.23
CA GLY A 89 14.72 -8.64 -19.15
C GLY A 89 15.79 -9.68 -19.48
N LYS A 90 16.63 -9.40 -20.49
CA LYS A 90 17.80 -10.21 -20.86
C LYS A 90 19.12 -9.66 -20.32
N TYR A 91 19.06 -8.59 -19.55
CA TYR A 91 20.21 -7.98 -18.89
C TYR A 91 20.76 -8.88 -17.77
N THR A 92 22.04 -8.71 -17.45
CA THR A 92 22.71 -9.44 -16.36
C THR A 92 22.22 -8.96 -14.98
N SER A 93 21.97 -7.66 -14.86
CA SER A 93 21.42 -7.02 -13.66
C SER A 93 20.66 -5.74 -14.01
N LEU A 94 19.73 -5.34 -13.13
CA LEU A 94 19.01 -4.09 -13.24
C LEU A 94 19.07 -3.31 -11.93
N THR A 95 19.51 -2.06 -11.98
CA THR A 95 19.43 -1.13 -10.84
C THR A 95 18.53 0.06 -11.18
N ILE A 96 17.57 0.37 -10.31
CA ILE A 96 16.79 1.60 -10.36
C ILE A 96 17.20 2.48 -9.18
N CYS A 97 17.68 3.69 -9.47
CA CYS A 97 18.24 4.58 -8.45
C CYS A 97 18.05 6.05 -8.84
N PRO A 98 18.11 6.98 -7.87
CA PRO A 98 18.14 8.41 -8.19
C PRO A 98 19.45 8.82 -8.87
N TYR A 99 19.41 9.94 -9.60
CA TYR A 99 20.60 10.65 -10.03
C TYR A 99 21.27 11.30 -8.83
N GLN A 100 22.46 10.80 -8.46
CA GLN A 100 23.18 11.28 -7.27
C GLN A 100 22.29 11.11 -6.01
N ASP A 101 22.11 12.19 -5.24
CA ASP A 101 21.28 12.20 -4.03
C ASP A 101 19.96 12.96 -4.26
N GLU A 102 19.48 13.03 -5.51
CA GLU A 102 18.19 13.62 -5.84
C GLU A 102 17.03 12.83 -5.20
N ASN A 103 16.02 13.54 -4.69
CA ASN A 103 14.84 12.92 -4.08
C ASN A 103 13.86 12.44 -5.16
N VAL A 104 13.56 11.15 -5.15
CA VAL A 104 12.67 10.51 -6.12
C VAL A 104 11.54 9.77 -5.41
N SER A 105 10.32 10.04 -5.85
CA SER A 105 9.10 9.37 -5.38
C SER A 105 8.43 8.61 -6.52
N ILE A 106 8.10 7.33 -6.28
CA ILE A 106 7.24 6.50 -7.10
C ILE A 106 5.88 6.48 -6.41
N SER A 107 4.91 7.16 -7.00
CA SER A 107 3.64 7.48 -6.36
C SER A 107 2.47 6.72 -7.00
N GLY A 108 1.65 6.07 -6.18
CA GLY A 108 0.34 5.53 -6.59
C GLY A 108 -0.81 6.54 -6.49
N GLY A 109 -0.50 7.76 -6.06
CA GLY A 109 -1.47 8.82 -5.81
C GLY A 109 -1.54 9.87 -6.92
N ARG A 110 -2.35 10.90 -6.67
CA ARG A 110 -2.44 12.11 -7.50
C ARG A 110 -2.30 13.36 -6.65
N VAL A 111 -1.56 14.33 -7.16
CA VAL A 111 -1.53 15.68 -6.57
C VAL A 111 -2.90 16.35 -6.73
N ILE A 112 -3.42 16.91 -5.64
CA ILE A 112 -4.62 17.77 -5.66
C ILE A 112 -4.15 19.22 -5.56
N PRO A 113 -4.40 20.06 -6.58
CA PRO A 113 -4.13 21.49 -6.47
C PRO A 113 -4.97 22.11 -5.35
N LEU A 114 -4.34 22.83 -4.42
CA LEU A 114 -5.09 23.49 -3.34
C LEU A 114 -6.12 24.51 -3.86
N SER A 115 -5.91 25.05 -5.06
CA SER A 115 -6.86 25.92 -5.76
C SER A 115 -8.15 25.22 -6.21
N ALA A 116 -8.15 23.89 -6.30
CA ALA A 116 -9.32 23.09 -6.61
C ALA A 116 -10.30 23.01 -5.44
N MET A 117 -9.85 23.24 -4.21
CA MET A 117 -10.69 23.21 -3.02
C MET A 117 -11.65 24.38 -2.98
N LYS A 118 -12.94 24.10 -2.83
CA LYS A 118 -14.00 25.11 -2.81
C LYS A 118 -14.66 25.19 -1.44
N ARG A 119 -15.30 26.33 -1.18
CA ARG A 119 -16.26 26.43 -0.06
C ARG A 119 -17.45 25.54 -0.40
N ILE A 120 -18.02 24.92 0.63
CA ILE A 120 -19.24 24.12 0.48
C ILE A 120 -20.40 25.08 0.16
N SER A 121 -20.99 24.93 -1.01
CA SER A 121 -22.15 25.72 -1.46
C SER A 121 -23.48 25.06 -1.07
N ASP A 122 -23.49 23.74 -0.93
CA ASP A 122 -24.69 22.99 -0.55
C ASP A 122 -25.03 23.24 0.93
N LYS A 123 -26.19 23.87 1.15
CA LYS A 123 -26.69 24.18 2.50
C LYS A 123 -27.06 22.92 3.29
N LYS A 124 -27.43 21.82 2.63
CA LYS A 124 -27.73 20.54 3.31
C LYS A 124 -26.45 19.94 3.91
N ILE A 125 -25.37 19.95 3.15
CA ILE A 125 -24.05 19.50 3.63
C ILE A 125 -23.51 20.44 4.70
N SER A 126 -23.48 21.76 4.42
CA SER A 126 -22.97 22.74 5.39
C SER A 126 -23.79 22.78 6.68
N GLY A 127 -25.08 22.44 6.64
CA GLY A 127 -25.95 22.38 7.81
C GLY A 127 -25.58 21.26 8.79
N ARG A 128 -25.01 20.15 8.29
CA ARG A 128 -24.57 19.01 9.09
C ARG A 128 -23.24 19.24 9.81
N LEU A 129 -22.38 20.09 9.26
CA LEU A 129 -21.08 20.41 9.87
C LEU A 129 -21.25 21.19 11.20
N PRO A 130 -20.35 20.97 12.18
CA PRO A 130 -20.26 21.79 13.38
C PRO A 130 -20.09 23.28 13.04
N GLU A 131 -20.78 24.15 13.78
CA GLU A 131 -20.87 25.57 13.43
C GLU A 131 -19.50 26.26 13.39
N ASN A 132 -18.62 25.92 14.31
CA ASN A 132 -17.26 26.47 14.45
C ASN A 132 -16.33 26.14 13.27
N VAL A 133 -16.62 25.09 12.49
CA VAL A 133 -15.75 24.64 11.39
C VAL A 133 -16.29 24.90 10.00
N ARG A 134 -17.58 25.26 9.84
CA ARG A 134 -18.24 25.50 8.54
C ARG A 134 -17.44 26.41 7.59
N LYS A 135 -16.76 27.42 8.13
CA LYS A 135 -15.93 28.36 7.34
C LYS A 135 -14.56 27.79 6.94
N ARG A 136 -14.09 26.74 7.61
CA ARG A 136 -12.77 26.11 7.45
C ARG A 136 -12.81 24.88 6.57
N VAL A 137 -13.88 24.08 6.66
CA VAL A 137 -14.07 22.90 5.79
C VAL A 137 -14.14 23.32 4.32
N ARG A 138 -13.55 22.50 3.46
CA ARG A 138 -13.56 22.64 2.01
C ARG A 138 -14.12 21.39 1.36
N GLU A 139 -14.67 21.57 0.16
CA GLU A 139 -15.06 20.48 -0.74
C GLU A 139 -13.98 20.27 -1.80
N ILE A 140 -13.70 19.01 -2.10
CA ILE A 140 -12.93 18.55 -3.25
C ILE A 140 -13.88 17.77 -4.15
N ASP A 141 -14.04 18.21 -5.39
CA ASP A 141 -14.84 17.56 -6.42
C ASP A 141 -13.92 16.71 -7.31
N PHE A 142 -13.91 15.40 -7.07
CA PHE A 142 -13.01 14.47 -7.76
C PHE A 142 -13.45 14.18 -9.19
N LYS A 143 -14.76 14.26 -9.46
CA LYS A 143 -15.31 14.17 -10.81
C LYS A 143 -14.79 15.31 -11.68
N ARG A 144 -14.79 16.54 -11.16
CA ARG A 144 -14.22 17.71 -11.87
C ARG A 144 -12.72 17.62 -12.07
N LEU A 145 -12.01 16.97 -11.14
CA LEU A 145 -10.56 16.74 -11.25
C LEU A 145 -10.21 15.56 -12.16
N ASN A 146 -11.19 14.75 -12.57
CA ASN A 146 -10.97 13.49 -13.29
C ASN A 146 -10.00 12.56 -12.54
N ILE A 147 -10.13 12.50 -11.21
CA ILE A 147 -9.36 11.62 -10.34
C ILE A 147 -10.33 10.60 -9.74
N PRO A 148 -10.17 9.29 -9.99
CA PRO A 148 -11.04 8.29 -9.39
C PRO A 148 -10.77 8.17 -7.90
N ILE A 149 -11.84 8.03 -7.11
CA ILE A 149 -11.78 7.72 -5.68
C ILE A 149 -12.49 6.41 -5.37
N ALA A 150 -12.02 5.70 -4.36
CA ALA A 150 -12.68 4.53 -3.83
C ALA A 150 -13.33 4.78 -2.47
N ASP A 151 -14.44 4.09 -2.27
CA ASP A 151 -15.22 4.16 -1.04
C ASP A 151 -14.57 3.36 0.09
N LEU A 152 -15.08 3.63 1.29
CA LEU A 152 -14.90 2.80 2.46
C LEU A 152 -15.46 1.40 2.21
N ARG A 153 -14.79 0.42 2.81
CA ARG A 153 -15.19 -0.97 2.79
C ARG A 153 -14.98 -1.57 4.18
N PRO A 154 -15.62 -2.70 4.49
CA PRO A 154 -15.37 -3.36 5.76
C PRO A 154 -13.92 -3.79 5.85
N SER A 155 -13.31 -3.59 7.01
CA SER A 155 -11.89 -3.87 7.23
C SER A 155 -11.63 -4.26 8.68
N GLY A 156 -10.87 -5.33 8.87
CA GLY A 156 -10.56 -5.86 10.20
C GLY A 156 -10.52 -7.38 10.23
N PHE A 157 -10.78 -7.93 11.41
CA PHE A 157 -10.55 -9.33 11.72
C PHE A 157 -11.34 -10.28 10.79
N GLY A 158 -10.63 -11.27 10.26
CA GLY A 158 -11.18 -12.30 9.37
C GLY A 158 -11.56 -11.83 7.96
N ARG A 159 -11.36 -10.55 7.63
CA ARG A 159 -11.57 -10.02 6.28
C ARG A 159 -10.28 -10.15 5.45
N PRO A 160 -10.37 -10.37 4.13
CA PRO A 160 -9.20 -10.38 3.26
C PRO A 160 -8.47 -9.03 3.30
N SER A 161 -7.15 -9.06 3.16
CA SER A 161 -6.40 -7.84 2.88
C SER A 161 -6.70 -7.38 1.45
N SER A 162 -7.38 -6.25 1.31
CA SER A 162 -7.70 -5.63 0.02
C SER A 162 -7.17 -4.19 -0.03
N PRO A 163 -7.17 -3.51 -1.19
CA PRO A 163 -6.77 -2.11 -1.26
C PRO A 163 -7.59 -1.25 -0.28
N ALA A 164 -6.95 -0.29 0.37
CA ALA A 164 -7.60 0.71 1.22
C ALA A 164 -8.59 1.56 0.42
N TRP A 165 -9.42 2.36 1.09
CA TRP A 165 -10.16 3.45 0.43
C TRP A 165 -9.20 4.53 -0.08
N SER A 166 -9.72 5.56 -0.77
CA SER A 166 -8.91 6.72 -1.11
C SER A 166 -8.63 7.57 0.13
N GLU A 167 -7.35 7.72 0.46
CA GLU A 167 -6.85 8.49 1.60
C GLU A 167 -6.29 9.83 1.14
N LEU A 168 -6.41 10.85 1.99
CA LEU A 168 -5.82 12.16 1.76
C LEU A 168 -4.52 12.31 2.55
N PHE A 169 -3.53 12.99 1.97
CA PHE A 169 -2.24 13.25 2.60
C PHE A 169 -1.88 14.72 2.47
N ALA A 170 -1.74 15.42 3.59
CA ALA A 170 -1.31 16.82 3.64
C ALA A 170 0.13 16.90 4.11
N ASN A 171 1.02 17.56 3.35
CA ASN A 171 2.46 17.66 3.69
C ASN A 171 3.09 16.28 3.98
N ASP A 172 2.72 15.27 3.19
CA ASP A 172 3.12 13.86 3.33
C ASP A 172 2.63 13.14 4.60
N ILE A 173 1.75 13.76 5.38
CA ILE A 173 1.11 13.16 6.56
C ILE A 173 -0.30 12.68 6.19
N PRO A 174 -0.68 11.42 6.49
CA PRO A 174 -2.04 10.95 6.27
C PRO A 174 -3.03 11.75 7.11
N LEU A 175 -4.12 12.15 6.48
CA LEU A 175 -5.29 12.71 7.15
C LEU A 175 -6.17 11.56 7.68
N ASN A 176 -7.06 11.88 8.61
CA ASN A 176 -7.97 10.91 9.22
C ASN A 176 -9.38 11.07 8.69
N LEU A 177 -10.11 9.96 8.54
CA LEU A 177 -11.57 10.07 8.45
C LEU A 177 -12.09 10.77 9.69
N SER A 178 -13.10 11.64 9.53
CA SER A 178 -13.78 12.24 10.67
C SER A 178 -14.30 11.18 11.61
N ARG A 179 -14.21 11.41 12.90
CA ARG A 179 -14.43 10.37 13.89
C ARG A 179 -15.06 10.90 15.17
N TRP A 180 -15.86 10.06 15.82
CA TRP A 180 -16.22 10.28 17.22
C TRP A 180 -16.14 9.00 18.07
N PRO A 181 -15.58 9.05 19.29
CA PRO A 181 -14.75 10.14 19.82
C PRO A 181 -13.43 10.30 19.03
N ASN A 182 -12.90 11.51 18.95
CA ASN A 182 -11.73 11.85 18.13
C ASN A 182 -10.48 10.98 18.40
N ASP A 183 -10.21 10.64 19.66
CA ASP A 183 -8.98 9.97 20.09
C ASP A 183 -9.21 8.73 20.96
N SER A 184 -10.46 8.31 21.12
CA SER A 184 -10.85 7.26 22.05
C SER A 184 -12.05 6.45 21.56
N THR A 185 -12.48 5.49 22.37
CA THR A 185 -13.59 4.59 22.06
C THR A 185 -14.53 4.50 23.26
N VAL A 186 -15.80 4.23 22.99
CA VAL A 186 -16.87 4.16 23.99
C VAL A 186 -17.43 2.74 24.09
N LEU A 187 -18.00 2.37 25.23
CA LEU A 187 -18.51 1.02 25.46
C LEU A 187 -19.74 0.72 24.59
N ILE A 188 -19.84 -0.52 24.15
CA ILE A 188 -21.07 -1.07 23.57
C ILE A 188 -22.08 -1.22 24.71
N GLY A 189 -23.26 -0.62 24.54
CA GLY A 189 -24.35 -0.76 25.49
C GLY A 189 -25.08 -2.09 25.37
N LYS A 190 -26.38 -2.08 25.64
CA LYS A 190 -27.18 -3.30 25.58
C LYS A 190 -27.25 -3.84 24.15
N VAL A 191 -26.82 -5.07 23.95
CA VAL A 191 -26.99 -5.77 22.68
C VAL A 191 -28.41 -6.32 22.62
N LEU A 192 -29.16 -5.90 21.60
CA LEU A 192 -30.53 -6.36 21.32
C LEU A 192 -30.50 -7.57 20.39
N GLU A 193 -29.65 -7.51 19.36
CA GLU A 193 -29.34 -8.61 18.46
C GLU A 193 -27.82 -8.73 18.36
N ALA A 194 -27.29 -9.92 18.66
CA ALA A 194 -25.84 -10.13 18.64
C ALA A 194 -25.28 -10.31 17.23
N GLY A 195 -26.14 -10.68 16.27
CA GLY A 195 -25.74 -11.10 14.94
C GLY A 195 -24.99 -12.43 14.92
N THR A 196 -24.13 -12.61 13.91
CA THR A 196 -23.48 -13.89 13.66
C THR A 196 -22.39 -14.19 14.69
N GLY A 197 -22.63 -15.20 15.52
CA GLY A 197 -21.58 -15.96 16.21
C GLY A 197 -21.25 -17.24 15.45
N GLU A 198 -21.07 -18.36 16.15
CA GLU A 198 -20.84 -19.68 15.53
C GLU A 198 -21.95 -20.14 14.55
N ASN A 199 -23.16 -19.55 14.60
CA ASN A 199 -24.34 -19.93 13.79
C ASN A 199 -24.73 -18.84 12.77
N VAL A 200 -24.33 -19.00 11.49
CA VAL A 200 -24.29 -17.87 10.54
C VAL A 200 -25.42 -17.77 9.51
N GLN A 201 -26.13 -18.85 9.20
CA GLN A 201 -26.93 -18.87 7.95
C GLN A 201 -28.21 -18.01 7.99
N ASP A 202 -28.80 -17.78 9.16
CA ASP A 202 -30.09 -17.09 9.33
C ASP A 202 -30.09 -16.01 10.43
N ALA A 203 -28.92 -15.60 10.92
CA ALA A 203 -28.85 -14.68 12.05
C ALA A 203 -29.26 -13.24 11.65
N PRO A 204 -30.07 -12.54 12.47
CA PRO A 204 -30.37 -11.13 12.26
C PRO A 204 -29.09 -10.29 12.27
N LEU A 205 -29.10 -9.09 11.68
CA LEU A 205 -27.95 -8.19 11.76
C LEU A 205 -27.77 -7.67 13.20
N PRO A 206 -26.53 -7.38 13.65
CA PRO A 206 -26.30 -6.85 14.99
C PRO A 206 -27.05 -5.54 15.23
N VAL A 207 -27.67 -5.44 16.40
CA VAL A 207 -28.37 -4.26 16.90
C VAL A 207 -27.97 -4.05 18.34
N PHE A 208 -27.50 -2.84 18.67
CA PHE A 208 -27.06 -2.52 20.03
C PHE A 208 -27.44 -1.09 20.41
N GLN A 209 -27.54 -0.85 21.71
CA GLN A 209 -27.78 0.47 22.27
C GLN A 209 -26.47 1.16 22.65
N TYR A 210 -26.44 2.50 22.62
CA TYR A 210 -25.32 3.32 23.09
C TYR A 210 -25.69 4.10 24.36
N PHE A 211 -24.68 4.51 25.14
CA PHE A 211 -24.90 5.22 26.41
C PHE A 211 -24.87 6.73 26.25
N GLU A 212 -23.98 7.21 25.39
CA GLU A 212 -23.60 8.60 25.26
C GLU A 212 -24.70 9.45 24.59
N GLU A 213 -24.75 10.74 24.89
CA GLU A 213 -25.74 11.65 24.28
C GLU A 213 -25.37 12.07 22.86
N ARG A 214 -24.07 12.14 22.54
CA ARG A 214 -23.59 12.68 21.27
C ARG A 214 -24.15 11.94 20.04
N PRO A 215 -24.22 10.60 19.99
CA PRO A 215 -24.80 9.90 18.85
C PRO A 215 -26.25 10.28 18.55
N SER A 216 -27.03 10.68 19.57
CA SER A 216 -28.41 11.15 19.38
C SER A 216 -28.51 12.47 18.61
N ALA A 217 -27.41 13.25 18.52
CA ALA A 217 -27.36 14.48 17.74
C ALA A 217 -27.15 14.26 16.23
N TRP A 218 -26.81 13.04 15.79
CA TRP A 218 -26.57 12.71 14.37
C TRP A 218 -27.88 12.50 13.58
N SER A 219 -28.79 13.46 13.71
CA SER A 219 -30.17 13.39 13.20
C SER A 219 -30.30 13.24 11.67
N GLN A 220 -29.22 13.46 10.92
CA GLN A 220 -29.17 13.32 9.46
C GLN A 220 -28.00 12.44 8.99
N ALA A 221 -27.48 11.57 9.86
CA ALA A 221 -26.33 10.71 9.55
C ALA A 221 -26.55 9.88 8.27
N GLY A 222 -27.75 9.31 8.11
CA GLY A 222 -27.99 8.25 7.14
C GLY A 222 -27.08 7.05 7.45
N PRO A 223 -26.66 6.28 6.43
CA PRO A 223 -25.64 5.25 6.58
C PRO A 223 -24.27 5.83 6.91
N PHE A 224 -23.58 5.25 7.90
CA PHE A 224 -22.23 5.66 8.31
C PHE A 224 -21.38 4.44 8.68
N TRP A 225 -20.19 4.65 9.26
CA TRP A 225 -19.28 3.57 9.64
C TRP A 225 -19.02 3.56 11.13
N ILE A 226 -18.86 2.36 11.69
CA ILE A 226 -18.32 2.18 13.04
C ILE A 226 -17.10 1.28 12.99
N GLY A 227 -16.11 1.57 13.81
CA GLY A 227 -14.95 0.73 14.06
C GLY A 227 -14.85 0.38 15.54
N GLY A 228 -14.16 -0.71 15.86
CA GLY A 228 -13.87 -1.08 17.24
C GLY A 228 -13.74 -2.57 17.46
N TYR A 229 -13.91 -2.99 18.71
CA TYR A 229 -13.90 -4.39 19.12
C TYR A 229 -15.29 -4.77 19.59
N PHE A 230 -16.02 -5.52 18.76
CA PHE A 230 -17.44 -5.77 19.00
C PHE A 230 -17.73 -6.95 19.95
N ALA A 231 -16.78 -7.90 20.07
CA ALA A 231 -16.92 -9.08 20.93
C ALA A 231 -15.62 -9.39 21.72
N HIS A 232 -14.57 -9.79 21.01
CA HIS A 232 -13.27 -10.16 21.57
C HIS A 232 -12.23 -9.06 21.39
N GLY A 233 -11.40 -8.80 22.40
CA GLY A 233 -10.42 -7.70 22.40
C GLY A 233 -9.25 -7.83 21.40
N TYR A 234 -9.14 -8.96 20.70
CA TYR A 234 -8.17 -9.16 19.61
C TYR A 234 -8.79 -9.00 18.22
N ALA A 235 -10.12 -8.95 18.12
CA ALA A 235 -10.86 -8.98 16.86
C ALA A 235 -11.49 -7.61 16.58
N SER A 236 -10.67 -6.64 16.20
CA SER A 236 -11.18 -5.34 15.76
C SER A 236 -11.81 -5.46 14.38
N ASP A 237 -12.88 -4.72 14.12
CA ASP A 237 -13.52 -4.66 12.83
C ASP A 237 -14.10 -3.27 12.56
N MET A 238 -14.30 -2.95 11.28
CA MET A 238 -14.94 -1.74 10.81
C MET A 238 -16.06 -2.12 9.85
N ILE A 239 -17.30 -1.72 10.17
CA ILE A 239 -18.50 -2.11 9.45
C ILE A 239 -19.43 -0.94 9.19
N ARG A 240 -20.30 -1.11 8.21
CA ARG A 240 -21.32 -0.12 7.88
C ARG A 240 -22.52 -0.20 8.83
N VAL A 241 -23.05 0.96 9.19
CA VAL A 241 -24.32 1.16 9.88
C VAL A 241 -25.36 1.57 8.86
N ASP A 242 -26.56 1.01 8.98
CA ASP A 242 -27.72 1.39 8.16
C ASP A 242 -28.31 2.70 8.67
N HIS A 243 -28.70 2.74 9.95
CA HIS A 243 -29.21 3.93 10.61
C HIS A 243 -29.08 3.85 12.15
N LEU A 244 -29.41 4.96 12.82
CA LEU A 244 -29.60 5.02 14.27
C LEU A 244 -31.00 5.53 14.62
N ASP A 245 -31.50 5.14 15.79
CA ASP A 245 -32.67 5.74 16.43
C ASP A 245 -32.24 6.49 17.69
N SER A 246 -32.39 7.82 17.67
CA SER A 246 -32.02 8.69 18.78
C SER A 246 -32.98 8.60 19.97
N LYS A 247 -34.23 8.18 19.78
CA LYS A 247 -35.21 8.05 20.87
C LYS A 247 -34.92 6.83 21.74
N THR A 248 -34.59 5.72 21.10
CA THR A 248 -34.28 4.44 21.78
C THR A 248 -32.79 4.25 22.04
N LYS A 249 -31.95 5.19 21.57
CA LYS A 249 -30.49 5.13 21.58
C LYS A 249 -29.95 3.84 20.97
N THR A 250 -30.45 3.47 19.80
CA THR A 250 -30.17 2.19 19.15
C THR A 250 -29.46 2.39 17.81
N ILE A 251 -28.46 1.55 17.52
CA ILE A 251 -27.77 1.50 16.23
C ILE A 251 -28.11 0.18 15.53
N TYR A 252 -28.49 0.28 14.25
CA TYR A 252 -28.80 -0.85 13.38
C TYR A 252 -27.68 -1.02 12.37
N THR A 253 -26.88 -2.08 12.52
CA THR A 253 -25.77 -2.35 11.61
C THR A 253 -26.29 -2.85 10.26
N ALA A 254 -25.53 -2.62 9.19
CA ALA A 254 -25.87 -3.09 7.85
C ALA A 254 -25.13 -4.38 7.47
N GLN A 255 -24.28 -4.91 8.37
CA GLN A 255 -23.33 -5.97 8.07
C GLN A 255 -23.01 -6.81 9.30
N GLN A 256 -22.68 -8.07 9.04
CA GLN A 256 -22.19 -9.01 10.04
C GLN A 256 -20.71 -8.81 10.35
N THR A 257 -20.31 -9.31 11.52
CA THR A 257 -18.91 -9.46 11.96
C THR A 257 -18.65 -10.94 12.26
N VAL A 258 -17.38 -11.34 12.32
CA VAL A 258 -17.02 -12.76 12.52
C VAL A 258 -17.59 -13.34 13.82
N TYR A 259 -17.63 -12.56 14.91
CA TYR A 259 -18.02 -13.03 16.25
C TYR A 259 -19.28 -12.35 16.79
N GLY A 260 -19.93 -11.49 16.01
CA GLY A 260 -21.08 -10.73 16.43
C GLY A 260 -20.73 -9.66 17.47
N PHE A 261 -21.72 -9.30 18.27
CA PHE A 261 -21.64 -8.27 19.30
C PHE A 261 -21.86 -8.88 20.68
N MET A 262 -21.05 -8.44 21.64
CA MET A 262 -21.18 -8.79 23.05
C MET A 262 -21.10 -7.52 23.91
N THR A 263 -21.53 -7.58 25.16
CA THR A 263 -21.41 -6.46 26.14
C THR A 263 -20.90 -6.95 27.49
N GLY A 264 -20.45 -6.05 28.37
CA GLY A 264 -20.02 -6.38 29.74
C GLY A 264 -18.52 -6.66 29.93
N ALA A 265 -17.68 -6.32 28.95
CA ALA A 265 -16.23 -6.34 29.11
C ALA A 265 -15.62 -5.03 28.59
N ASP A 266 -14.55 -4.56 29.24
CA ASP A 266 -14.02 -3.20 29.03
C ASP A 266 -13.46 -2.95 27.62
N TRP A 267 -13.05 -4.00 26.91
CA TRP A 267 -12.56 -3.91 25.54
C TRP A 267 -13.68 -3.85 24.50
N ARG A 268 -14.94 -4.10 24.85
CA ARG A 268 -16.07 -4.11 23.91
C ARG A 268 -16.50 -2.68 23.62
N ARG A 269 -15.77 -2.06 22.69
CA ARG A 269 -15.84 -0.62 22.43
C ARG A 269 -15.95 -0.30 20.95
N TRP A 270 -16.55 0.84 20.66
CA TRP A 270 -16.77 1.33 19.32
C TRP A 270 -16.48 2.84 19.19
N TYR A 271 -16.37 3.29 17.95
CA TYR A 271 -16.30 4.69 17.54
C TYR A 271 -16.97 4.83 16.17
N ALA A 272 -17.53 6.00 15.88
CA ALA A 272 -18.12 6.33 14.58
C ALA A 272 -17.08 6.96 13.65
N LEU A 273 -17.27 6.80 12.35
CA LEU A 273 -16.38 7.28 11.30
C LEU A 273 -17.17 7.85 10.11
N ASN A 274 -16.51 8.73 9.37
CA ASN A 274 -16.98 9.27 8.09
C ASN A 274 -18.32 10.01 8.17
N LEU A 275 -18.47 10.85 9.20
CA LEU A 275 -19.65 11.68 9.46
C LEU A 275 -19.33 13.17 9.28
N LEU A 276 -20.20 13.91 8.61
CA LEU A 276 -20.07 15.37 8.50
C LEU A 276 -20.24 16.05 9.86
N GLU A 277 -21.10 15.49 10.71
CA GLU A 277 -21.36 15.95 12.07
C GLU A 277 -20.13 15.92 12.98
N GLU A 278 -19.17 15.04 12.67
CA GLU A 278 -17.94 14.81 13.43
C GLU A 278 -16.69 15.26 12.68
N LEU A 279 -16.85 15.97 11.55
CA LEU A 279 -15.72 16.61 10.87
C LEU A 279 -15.39 17.90 11.62
N ASP A 280 -14.58 17.82 12.68
CA ASP A 280 -14.46 18.89 13.68
C ASP A 280 -13.02 19.31 14.03
N LEU A 281 -12.01 18.50 13.66
CA LEU A 281 -10.60 18.81 13.86
C LEU A 281 -9.84 19.06 12.55
N PRO A 282 -8.78 19.90 12.57
CA PRO A 282 -7.85 19.98 11.45
C PRO A 282 -7.18 18.62 11.22
N GLY A 283 -7.09 18.22 9.95
CA GLY A 283 -6.56 16.93 9.53
C GLY A 283 -7.62 15.86 9.31
N GLU A 284 -8.91 16.20 9.41
CA GLU A 284 -10.00 15.27 9.18
C GLU A 284 -10.67 15.44 7.80
N TYR A 285 -11.28 14.37 7.30
CA TYR A 285 -12.08 14.37 6.08
C TYR A 285 -13.24 13.37 6.09
N VAL A 286 -14.22 13.61 5.22
CA VAL A 286 -15.34 12.71 4.92
C VAL A 286 -15.29 12.34 3.45
N ILE A 287 -15.47 11.06 3.13
CA ILE A 287 -15.67 10.52 1.78
C ILE A 287 -17.17 10.46 1.50
N ASP A 288 -17.57 11.14 0.43
CA ASP A 288 -18.90 11.07 -0.17
C ASP A 288 -18.76 10.46 -1.56
N LYS A 289 -18.70 9.12 -1.61
CA LYS A 289 -18.46 8.41 -2.87
C LYS A 289 -19.62 8.59 -3.85
N GLU A 290 -20.86 8.65 -3.37
CA GLU A 290 -22.05 8.80 -4.20
C GLU A 290 -21.98 10.07 -5.07
N ASN A 291 -21.48 11.17 -4.50
CA ASN A 291 -21.31 12.43 -5.21
C ASN A 291 -19.87 12.66 -5.74
N GLU A 292 -18.99 11.67 -5.57
CA GLU A 292 -17.55 11.73 -5.91
C GLU A 292 -16.84 12.94 -5.31
N LYS A 293 -17.08 13.17 -4.01
CA LYS A 293 -16.54 14.31 -3.26
C LYS A 293 -15.83 13.86 -1.99
N MET A 294 -14.92 14.70 -1.52
CA MET A 294 -14.52 14.67 -0.12
C MET A 294 -14.69 16.05 0.51
N TYR A 295 -15.07 16.07 1.78
CA TYR A 295 -15.14 17.27 2.59
C TYR A 295 -14.00 17.22 3.60
N VAL A 296 -13.13 18.24 3.63
CA VAL A 296 -11.87 18.20 4.38
C VAL A 296 -11.70 19.45 5.23
N TYR A 297 -11.29 19.26 6.47
CA TYR A 297 -10.77 20.31 7.32
C TYR A 297 -9.24 20.23 7.32
N LEU A 298 -8.59 21.01 6.44
CA LEU A 298 -7.14 20.97 6.35
C LEU A 298 -6.42 21.61 7.55
N PRO A 299 -5.25 21.07 7.95
CA PRO A 299 -4.27 21.80 8.76
C PRO A 299 -3.89 23.13 8.10
N ALA A 300 -3.72 24.18 8.91
CA ALA A 300 -3.54 25.55 8.43
C ALA A 300 -2.26 25.75 7.57
N ASP A 301 -1.25 24.92 7.76
CA ASP A 301 0.05 24.96 7.10
C ASP A 301 0.17 24.00 5.90
N THR A 302 -0.95 23.47 5.42
CA THR A 302 -0.98 22.57 4.25
C THR A 302 -0.40 23.26 3.01
N ARG A 303 0.66 22.68 2.43
CA ARG A 303 1.35 23.14 1.20
C ARG A 303 1.15 22.16 0.05
N THR A 304 1.15 20.87 0.35
CA THR A 304 0.89 19.80 -0.61
C THR A 304 -0.32 18.99 -0.17
N LEU A 305 -1.07 18.48 -1.14
CA LEU A 305 -2.18 17.58 -0.91
C LEU A 305 -2.14 16.48 -1.96
N HIS A 306 -2.21 15.23 -1.52
CA HIS A 306 -2.29 14.05 -2.38
C HIS A 306 -3.50 13.21 -2.01
N VAL A 307 -3.98 12.45 -2.98
CA VAL A 307 -4.96 11.38 -2.78
C VAL A 307 -4.39 10.06 -3.27
N SER A 308 -4.61 8.96 -2.53
CA SER A 308 -4.24 7.63 -3.00
C SER A 308 -5.26 7.11 -4.01
N VAL A 309 -4.77 6.50 -5.10
CA VAL A 309 -5.60 6.10 -6.25
C VAL A 309 -5.37 4.64 -6.64
N MET A 310 -4.11 4.24 -6.78
CA MET A 310 -3.73 2.96 -7.37
C MET A 310 -4.06 1.76 -6.46
N ASN A 311 -4.74 0.76 -7.01
CA ASN A 311 -5.19 -0.45 -6.30
C ASN A 311 -4.15 -1.57 -6.26
N ASP A 312 -3.25 -1.60 -7.22
CA ASP A 312 -2.27 -2.68 -7.41
C ASP A 312 -0.93 -2.31 -6.77
N PRO A 313 0.02 -3.26 -6.66
CA PRO A 313 1.36 -2.94 -6.19
C PRO A 313 2.01 -1.84 -7.04
N LEU A 314 2.74 -0.90 -6.42
CA LEU A 314 3.42 0.17 -7.19
C LEU A 314 4.46 -0.43 -8.14
N ILE A 315 5.17 -1.45 -7.67
CA ILE A 315 6.14 -2.22 -8.45
C ILE A 315 6.01 -3.72 -8.11
N ALA A 316 6.08 -4.56 -9.15
CA ALA A 316 6.11 -6.01 -9.04
C ALA A 316 7.37 -6.55 -9.72
N ILE A 317 8.16 -7.32 -8.96
CA ILE A 317 9.38 -7.97 -9.42
C ILE A 317 9.12 -9.48 -9.39
N GLU A 318 9.01 -10.10 -10.57
CA GLU A 318 8.51 -11.46 -10.71
C GLU A 318 9.41 -12.28 -11.63
N ASN A 319 9.69 -13.53 -11.28
CA ASN A 319 10.38 -14.49 -12.17
C ASN A 319 11.72 -13.97 -12.75
N CYS A 320 12.49 -13.23 -11.95
CA CYS A 320 13.76 -12.64 -12.40
C CYS A 320 14.78 -12.59 -11.26
N GLN A 321 16.01 -12.18 -11.60
CA GLN A 321 17.12 -12.14 -10.66
C GLN A 321 17.97 -10.88 -10.80
N ASN A 322 18.79 -10.59 -9.79
CA ASN A 322 19.78 -9.51 -9.80
C ASN A 322 19.17 -8.12 -10.01
N VAL A 323 18.06 -7.82 -9.33
CA VAL A 323 17.39 -6.51 -9.38
C VAL A 323 17.69 -5.72 -8.11
N THR A 324 18.09 -4.47 -8.25
CA THR A 324 18.30 -3.54 -7.13
C THR A 324 17.40 -2.31 -7.25
N LEU A 325 16.59 -2.07 -6.22
CA LEU A 325 15.89 -0.80 -5.99
C LEU A 325 16.64 -0.03 -4.91
N SER A 326 17.18 1.14 -5.22
CA SER A 326 18.09 1.85 -4.32
C SER A 326 17.69 3.30 -4.09
N LYS A 327 17.54 3.71 -2.82
CA LYS A 327 17.31 5.10 -2.39
C LYS A 327 16.08 5.77 -3.03
N LEU A 328 14.98 5.02 -3.18
CA LEU A 328 13.72 5.50 -3.74
C LEU A 328 12.65 5.62 -2.65
N THR A 329 11.71 6.54 -2.83
CA THR A 329 10.47 6.59 -2.03
C THR A 329 9.32 5.92 -2.78
N PHE A 330 8.57 5.05 -2.12
CA PHE A 330 7.35 4.42 -2.64
C PHE A 330 6.17 4.85 -1.77
N GLU A 331 5.17 5.52 -2.36
CA GLU A 331 4.12 6.17 -1.57
C GLU A 331 2.77 6.32 -2.28
N TYR A 332 1.74 6.61 -1.50
CA TYR A 332 0.37 6.95 -1.94
C TYR A 332 -0.35 5.87 -2.76
N GLY A 333 0.10 4.62 -2.70
CA GLY A 333 -0.65 3.47 -3.21
C GLY A 333 -1.71 2.99 -2.20
N ARG A 334 -2.79 2.36 -2.66
CA ARG A 334 -3.84 1.84 -1.76
C ARG A 334 -3.59 0.39 -1.33
N SER A 335 -2.62 -0.28 -1.92
CA SER A 335 -2.30 -1.68 -1.65
C SER A 335 -0.82 -1.84 -1.31
N ILE A 336 -0.12 -2.79 -1.96
CA ILE A 336 1.27 -3.13 -1.71
C ILE A 336 2.20 -2.03 -2.24
N GLY A 337 3.24 -1.68 -1.49
CA GLY A 337 4.32 -0.82 -2.02
C GLY A 337 5.16 -1.57 -3.06
N ILE A 338 5.90 -2.58 -2.61
CA ILE A 338 6.79 -3.40 -3.44
C ILE A 338 6.39 -4.88 -3.34
N TYR A 339 6.18 -5.55 -4.47
CA TYR A 339 5.84 -6.97 -4.56
C TYR A 339 6.97 -7.79 -5.18
N LEU A 340 7.35 -8.92 -4.58
CA LEU A 340 8.33 -9.88 -5.10
C LEU A 340 7.70 -11.26 -5.23
N GLU A 341 7.95 -11.96 -6.33
CA GLU A 341 7.55 -13.36 -6.51
C GLU A 341 8.56 -14.13 -7.35
N ASN A 342 8.96 -15.30 -6.87
CA ASN A 342 9.85 -16.22 -7.57
C ASN A 342 11.11 -15.51 -8.07
N THR A 343 11.78 -14.82 -7.16
CA THR A 343 12.94 -13.98 -7.45
C THR A 343 14.22 -14.54 -6.86
N HIS A 344 15.38 -14.14 -7.39
CA HIS A 344 16.67 -14.46 -6.82
C HIS A 344 17.57 -13.23 -6.74
N HIS A 345 18.25 -13.00 -5.62
CA HIS A 345 19.19 -11.88 -5.51
C HIS A 345 18.56 -10.49 -5.74
N VAL A 346 17.34 -10.24 -5.26
CA VAL A 346 16.73 -8.90 -5.29
C VAL A 346 17.16 -8.10 -4.06
N ARG A 347 17.51 -6.82 -4.25
CA ARG A 347 17.96 -5.92 -3.18
C ARG A 347 17.10 -4.67 -3.15
N ILE A 348 16.38 -4.46 -2.06
CA ILE A 348 15.70 -3.19 -1.76
C ILE A 348 16.57 -2.49 -0.72
N THR A 349 17.26 -1.41 -1.12
CA THR A 349 18.31 -0.79 -0.30
C THR A 349 18.11 0.70 -0.09
N GLY A 350 18.11 1.16 1.15
CA GLY A 350 17.98 2.58 1.48
C GLY A 350 16.67 3.22 1.04
N CYS A 351 15.63 2.43 0.75
CA CYS A 351 14.35 2.93 0.26
C CYS A 351 13.44 3.36 1.43
N THR A 352 12.59 4.33 1.14
CA THR A 352 11.48 4.71 2.02
C THR A 352 10.19 4.15 1.45
N ILE A 353 9.43 3.41 2.25
CA ILE A 353 8.10 2.93 1.87
C ILE A 353 7.11 3.50 2.87
N ARG A 354 6.24 4.41 2.42
CA ARG A 354 5.34 5.14 3.33
C ARG A 354 3.99 5.41 2.72
N ASN A 355 2.99 5.69 3.54
CA ASN A 355 1.68 6.15 3.07
C ASN A 355 1.07 5.18 2.03
N VAL A 356 1.16 3.88 2.31
CA VAL A 356 0.57 2.83 1.47
C VAL A 356 -0.56 2.14 2.22
N GLY A 357 -1.71 1.96 1.57
CA GLY A 357 -2.91 1.44 2.21
C GLY A 357 -2.85 -0.06 2.59
N GLY A 358 -1.90 -0.81 2.04
CA GLY A 358 -1.66 -2.21 2.36
C GLY A 358 -0.36 -2.44 3.11
N VAL A 359 0.37 -3.50 2.72
CA VAL A 359 1.71 -3.78 3.25
C VAL A 359 2.78 -2.99 2.50
N GLY A 360 3.84 -2.56 3.19
CA GLY A 360 4.98 -1.90 2.57
C GLY A 360 5.64 -2.77 1.51
N ILE A 361 6.06 -3.98 1.90
CA ILE A 361 6.70 -4.96 1.02
C ILE A 361 6.01 -6.33 1.20
N SER A 362 5.71 -7.00 0.10
CA SER A 362 5.21 -8.39 0.10
C SER A 362 6.13 -9.28 -0.72
N ILE A 363 6.59 -10.38 -0.13
CA ILE A 363 7.45 -11.37 -0.79
C ILE A 363 6.70 -12.70 -0.83
N GLY A 364 6.49 -13.20 -2.04
CA GLY A 364 5.68 -14.37 -2.35
C GLY A 364 4.18 -14.06 -2.49
N ARG A 365 3.50 -14.96 -3.18
CA ARG A 365 2.06 -15.00 -3.40
C ARG A 365 1.29 -14.89 -2.10
N GLY A 366 0.19 -14.15 -2.18
CA GLY A 366 -0.90 -14.24 -1.22
C GLY A 366 -1.92 -15.27 -1.69
N THR A 367 -3.14 -15.13 -1.19
CA THR A 367 -4.26 -15.93 -1.66
C THR A 367 -5.52 -15.10 -1.79
N GLU A 368 -6.46 -15.53 -2.61
CA GLU A 368 -7.78 -14.89 -2.73
C GLU A 368 -8.87 -15.94 -2.68
N THR A 369 -9.87 -15.74 -1.82
CA THR A 369 -11.09 -16.54 -1.86
C THR A 369 -12.11 -15.80 -2.75
N PRO A 370 -12.50 -16.35 -3.91
CA PRO A 370 -13.58 -15.78 -4.70
C PRO A 370 -14.86 -15.66 -3.85
N ASP A 371 -15.50 -14.50 -3.89
CA ASP A 371 -16.80 -14.25 -3.24
C ASP A 371 -16.83 -14.70 -1.77
N LYS A 372 -16.02 -14.07 -0.90
CA LYS A 372 -16.09 -14.28 0.55
C LYS A 372 -17.39 -13.71 1.14
N GLN A 373 -18.51 -14.40 0.85
CA GLN A 373 -19.86 -14.04 1.26
C GLN A 373 -20.15 -14.41 2.71
N THR A 374 -19.33 -15.28 3.32
CA THR A 374 -19.57 -15.77 4.69
C THR A 374 -18.48 -15.33 5.65
N LEU A 375 -18.82 -14.36 6.51
CA LEU A 375 -18.05 -13.99 7.70
C LEU A 375 -18.46 -14.93 8.84
N LYS A 376 -17.94 -16.16 8.84
CA LYS A 376 -18.14 -17.09 9.97
C LYS A 376 -16.89 -17.13 10.86
N PRO A 377 -17.01 -17.49 12.14
CA PRO A 377 -15.86 -18.00 12.90
C PRO A 377 -15.18 -19.09 12.08
N HIS A 378 -13.85 -19.04 11.99
CA HIS A 378 -13.03 -19.93 11.17
C HIS A 378 -13.19 -19.80 9.64
N ALA A 379 -14.05 -18.93 9.09
CA ALA A 379 -14.07 -18.65 7.64
C ALA A 379 -12.78 -17.94 7.17
N ALA A 380 -12.11 -17.24 8.09
CA ALA A 380 -10.76 -16.74 7.89
C ALA A 380 -9.74 -17.88 7.70
N GLU A 381 -10.05 -19.10 8.13
CA GLU A 381 -9.20 -20.29 7.98
C GLU A 381 -9.46 -21.04 6.68
N ALA A 382 -10.48 -20.70 5.88
CA ALA A 382 -10.71 -21.41 4.62
C ALA A 382 -9.50 -21.27 3.66
N GLY A 383 -8.79 -20.14 3.76
CA GLY A 383 -7.72 -19.78 2.85
C GLY A 383 -8.23 -19.55 1.43
N GLY A 384 -7.52 -18.72 0.67
CA GLY A 384 -7.83 -18.52 -0.75
C GLY A 384 -7.01 -19.45 -1.64
N ASP A 385 -7.26 -19.36 -2.94
CA ASP A 385 -6.36 -19.89 -3.94
C ASP A 385 -5.12 -18.99 -4.08
N PRO A 386 -3.92 -19.55 -4.31
CA PRO A 386 -2.70 -18.77 -4.52
C PRO A 386 -2.87 -17.72 -5.62
N LYS A 387 -2.57 -16.46 -5.29
CA LYS A 387 -2.70 -15.34 -6.22
C LYS A 387 -1.52 -14.38 -6.11
N SER A 388 -0.98 -14.00 -7.27
CA SER A 388 0.09 -13.01 -7.39
C SER A 388 -0.40 -11.62 -7.02
N ARG A 389 0.53 -10.76 -6.58
CA ARG A 389 0.32 -9.32 -6.36
C ARG A 389 -0.76 -8.97 -5.31
N VAL A 390 -1.16 -9.92 -4.48
CA VAL A 390 -2.11 -9.72 -3.38
C VAL A 390 -1.54 -10.29 -2.08
N VAL A 391 -2.02 -9.78 -0.94
CA VAL A 391 -1.94 -10.49 0.35
C VAL A 391 -3.22 -11.29 0.55
N GLY A 392 -4.37 -10.65 0.40
CA GLY A 392 -5.70 -11.28 0.45
C GLY A 392 -5.93 -12.11 1.72
N ASP A 393 -6.33 -13.36 1.55
CA ASP A 393 -6.69 -14.32 2.61
C ASP A 393 -5.50 -15.17 3.11
N LEU A 394 -4.27 -14.72 2.86
CA LEU A 394 -3.05 -15.52 3.07
C LEU A 394 -2.97 -16.18 4.46
N MET A 395 -3.39 -15.47 5.51
CA MET A 395 -3.34 -16.01 6.87
C MET A 395 -4.17 -17.30 7.01
N GLY A 396 -5.34 -17.36 6.35
CA GLY A 396 -6.15 -18.56 6.31
C GLY A 396 -5.45 -19.72 5.62
N ARG A 397 -4.83 -19.44 4.47
CA ARG A 397 -4.09 -20.46 3.72
C ARG A 397 -2.94 -21.03 4.52
N VAL A 398 -2.14 -20.17 5.15
CA VAL A 398 -0.97 -20.58 5.96
C VAL A 398 -1.41 -21.37 7.19
N TYR A 399 -2.61 -21.11 7.73
CA TYR A 399 -3.16 -21.88 8.83
C TYR A 399 -3.53 -23.31 8.42
N GLN A 400 -4.19 -23.50 7.25
CA GLN A 400 -4.56 -24.84 6.75
C GLN A 400 -3.39 -25.62 6.18
N ASP A 401 -2.49 -24.93 5.50
CA ASP A 401 -1.35 -25.50 4.81
C ASP A 401 -0.09 -24.80 5.29
N ILE A 402 0.43 -25.26 6.43
CA ILE A 402 1.65 -24.73 7.05
C ILE A 402 2.89 -24.91 6.17
N LEU A 403 2.82 -25.74 5.13
CA LEU A 403 3.85 -26.00 4.13
C LEU A 403 3.64 -25.20 2.84
N PHE A 404 2.61 -24.35 2.78
CA PHE A 404 2.29 -23.55 1.60
C PHE A 404 3.49 -22.72 1.13
N ASN A 405 4.05 -23.10 -0.01
CA ASN A 405 5.12 -22.34 -0.65
C ASN A 405 4.53 -21.13 -1.37
N ARG A 406 4.84 -19.94 -0.85
CA ARG A 406 4.41 -18.66 -1.43
C ARG A 406 5.21 -18.28 -2.68
N ASN A 407 6.20 -19.07 -3.09
CA ASN A 407 7.15 -18.74 -4.15
C ASN A 407 7.81 -17.38 -3.89
N GLY A 408 8.36 -17.19 -2.69
CA GLY A 408 9.04 -15.93 -2.33
C GLY A 408 10.37 -15.74 -3.05
N GLY A 409 10.98 -16.83 -3.51
CA GLY A 409 12.32 -16.81 -4.07
C GLY A 409 13.41 -17.07 -3.03
N THR A 410 14.66 -16.78 -3.41
CA THR A 410 15.84 -17.03 -2.56
C THR A 410 16.84 -15.88 -2.62
N ASP A 411 17.64 -15.72 -1.56
CA ASP A 411 18.67 -14.68 -1.45
C ASP A 411 18.11 -13.28 -1.76
N ASN A 412 16.95 -12.92 -1.20
CA ASN A 412 16.40 -11.57 -1.33
C ASN A 412 16.70 -10.73 -0.08
N GLY A 413 16.95 -9.42 -0.23
CA GLY A 413 17.38 -8.55 0.86
C GLY A 413 16.63 -7.22 0.93
N ILE A 414 16.16 -6.87 2.14
CA ILE A 414 15.63 -5.55 2.49
C ILE A 414 16.63 -4.91 3.45
N ILE A 415 17.33 -3.86 3.02
CA ILE A 415 18.54 -3.35 3.66
C ILE A 415 18.40 -1.85 3.91
N ASN A 416 18.55 -1.40 5.15
CA ASN A 416 18.53 0.03 5.52
C ASN A 416 17.29 0.79 5.03
N CYS A 417 16.15 0.12 4.90
CA CYS A 417 14.90 0.74 4.47
C CYS A 417 14.14 1.35 5.64
N TYR A 418 13.37 2.41 5.38
CA TYR A 418 12.47 3.02 6.35
C TYR A 418 11.01 2.81 5.94
N ILE A 419 10.26 2.05 6.74
CA ILE A 419 8.88 1.64 6.42
C ILE A 419 7.95 2.14 7.52
N TYR A 420 6.99 3.01 7.17
CA TYR A 420 6.08 3.62 8.14
C TYR A 420 4.75 4.04 7.49
N ASN A 421 3.71 4.35 8.27
CA ASN A 421 2.38 4.73 7.74
C ASN A 421 1.83 3.74 6.69
N THR A 422 1.89 2.45 7.00
CA THR A 422 1.34 1.37 6.17
C THR A 422 0.00 0.90 6.74
N GLY A 423 -1.00 0.65 5.90
CA GLY A 423 -2.37 0.32 6.35
C GLY A 423 -2.56 -1.11 6.89
N SER A 424 -1.73 -2.08 6.50
CA SER A 424 -1.87 -3.48 6.99
C SER A 424 -0.58 -4.17 7.45
N GLY A 425 0.59 -3.53 7.32
CA GLY A 425 1.85 -4.02 7.91
C GLY A 425 3.10 -3.53 7.18
N GLY A 426 4.27 -3.65 7.82
CA GLY A 426 5.54 -3.26 7.20
C GLY A 426 5.98 -4.22 6.09
N ILE A 427 6.21 -5.49 6.44
CA ILE A 427 6.70 -6.53 5.52
C ILE A 427 5.88 -7.80 5.71
N SER A 428 5.35 -8.36 4.63
CA SER A 428 4.79 -9.72 4.56
C SER A 428 5.79 -10.65 3.88
N LEU A 429 6.51 -11.43 4.68
CA LEU A 429 7.65 -12.22 4.20
C LEU A 429 7.25 -13.68 3.90
N GLY A 430 7.54 -14.11 2.68
CA GLY A 430 7.66 -15.51 2.29
C GLY A 430 9.04 -15.72 1.65
N GLY A 431 9.57 -16.93 1.71
CA GLY A 431 10.88 -17.25 1.15
C GLY A 431 11.25 -18.69 1.40
N GLY A 432 12.12 -19.24 0.56
CA GLY A 432 12.52 -20.64 0.61
C GLY A 432 11.35 -21.59 0.38
N ASP A 433 11.55 -22.85 0.78
CA ASP A 433 10.52 -23.88 0.72
C ASP A 433 10.57 -24.73 1.99
N ARG A 434 9.51 -24.62 2.80
CA ARG A 434 9.40 -25.31 4.07
C ARG A 434 9.25 -26.83 3.92
N ALA A 435 8.63 -27.29 2.84
CA ALA A 435 8.42 -28.73 2.61
C ALA A 435 9.76 -29.42 2.30
N THR A 436 10.64 -28.74 1.56
CA THR A 436 11.95 -29.27 1.16
C THR A 436 13.11 -28.81 2.06
N LEU A 437 12.84 -27.91 3.02
CA LEU A 437 13.84 -27.23 3.84
C LEU A 437 14.85 -26.42 3.02
N THR A 438 14.44 -25.94 1.84
CA THR A 438 15.26 -25.04 1.02
C THR A 438 15.25 -23.66 1.68
N PRO A 439 16.42 -23.08 2.01
CA PRO A 439 16.49 -21.77 2.63
C PRO A 439 16.01 -20.66 1.69
N ALA A 440 15.60 -19.56 2.30
CA ALA A 440 15.18 -18.32 1.63
C ALA A 440 16.34 -17.45 1.16
#